data_AF-A0A0K1SAR4-F1
#
_entry.id   AF-A0A0K1SAR4-F1
#
_cell.length_a   1.000
_cell.length_b   1.000
_cell.length_c   1.000
_cell.angle_alpha   90.00
_cell.angle_beta   90.00
_cell.angle_gamma   90.00
#
_symmetry.space_group_name_H-M   'P 1'
#
loop_
_entity.id
_entity.type
_entity.pdbx_description
1 polymer ?
#
loop_
_entity_poly.entity_id
_entity_poly.type
_entity_poly.pdbx_seq_one_letter_code
_entity_poly.pdbx_strand_id
1 'polypeptide(L)'
;MDNSDWIKQLLLMGIGTTSMVAEKIKEVSDELVKDGKINSDQAKNFVDDLMTQMKSEQGNFENNLERYIRHILQDLGVPRQSEMDELRGRIDRLERQVRDLENKLWR
;
A
#
# COMPACT_ATOMS: atom_id res chain seq x y z
N MET A 1 8.97 -11.20 21.04
CA MET A 1 8.50 -11.27 19.64
C MET A 1 7.74 -9.98 19.39
N ASP A 2 8.30 -9.14 18.52
CA ASP A 2 7.90 -7.75 18.38
C ASP A 2 6.52 -7.63 17.74
N ASN A 3 5.63 -6.88 18.40
CA ASN A 3 4.30 -6.54 17.89
C ASN A 3 4.35 -5.65 16.63
N SER A 4 5.53 -5.32 16.10
CA SER A 4 5.69 -4.65 14.80
C SER A 4 5.76 -5.61 13.62
N ASP A 5 6.05 -6.90 13.87
CA ASP A 5 6.23 -7.88 12.80
C ASP A 5 4.89 -8.32 12.20
N TRP A 6 3.81 -8.39 12.98
CA TRP A 6 2.49 -8.78 12.47
C TRP A 6 1.87 -7.70 11.57
N ILE A 7 2.10 -6.41 11.85
CA ILE A 7 1.63 -5.29 11.01
C ILE A 7 2.41 -5.25 9.70
N LYS A 8 3.74 -5.45 9.76
CA LYS A 8 4.57 -5.60 8.56
C LYS A 8 4.18 -6.85 7.77
N GLN A 9 3.86 -7.96 8.42
CA GLN A 9 3.32 -9.15 7.78
C GLN A 9 1.95 -8.91 7.15
N LEU A 10 1.07 -8.13 7.79
CA LEU A 10 -0.23 -7.75 7.24
C LEU A 10 -0.11 -6.82 6.03
N LEU A 11 0.91 -5.96 6.00
CA LEU A 11 1.21 -5.09 4.86
C LEU A 11 1.95 -5.83 3.73
N LEU A 12 2.83 -6.78 4.08
CA LEU A 12 3.57 -7.64 3.13
C LEU A 12 2.70 -8.76 2.55
N MET A 13 1.72 -9.25 3.32
CA MET A 13 0.53 -9.96 2.83
C MET A 13 -0.37 -8.93 2.16
N GLY A 14 0.05 -8.41 1.01
CA GLY A 14 -0.64 -7.35 0.31
C GLY A 14 -2.15 -7.57 0.27
N ILE A 15 -2.88 -6.44 0.35
CA ILE A 15 -4.29 -6.30 -0.01
C ILE A 15 -4.64 -7.33 -1.08
N GLY A 16 -5.27 -8.42 -0.66
CA GLY A 16 -5.26 -9.67 -1.43
C GLY A 16 -5.97 -10.81 -0.72
N THR A 17 -6.18 -10.72 0.59
CA THR A 17 -7.11 -11.58 1.33
C THR A 17 -8.51 -10.98 1.39
N THR A 18 -9.01 -10.41 0.27
CA THR A 18 -10.46 -10.15 0.12
C THR A 18 -11.28 -11.40 0.46
N SER A 19 -10.72 -12.60 0.24
CA SER A 19 -11.32 -13.86 0.70
C SER A 19 -11.43 -13.97 2.22
N MET A 20 -10.38 -13.68 3.00
CA MET A 20 -10.44 -13.78 4.47
C MET A 20 -11.34 -12.70 5.09
N VAL A 21 -11.34 -11.49 4.53
CA VAL A 21 -12.23 -10.42 4.98
C VAL A 21 -13.68 -10.77 4.67
N ALA A 22 -13.97 -11.26 3.45
CA ALA A 22 -15.32 -11.70 3.08
C ALA A 22 -15.78 -12.90 3.93
N GLU A 23 -14.88 -13.85 4.22
CA GLU A 23 -15.15 -14.99 5.09
C GLU A 23 -15.48 -14.54 6.52
N LYS A 24 -14.75 -13.55 7.05
CA LYS A 24 -15.01 -13.00 8.38
C LYS A 24 -16.32 -12.21 8.47
N ILE A 25 -16.65 -11.43 7.45
CA ILE A 25 -17.93 -10.70 7.38
C ILE A 25 -19.11 -11.68 7.31
N LYS A 26 -18.96 -12.77 6.54
CA LYS A 26 -19.96 -13.84 6.48
C LYS A 26 -20.13 -14.55 7.82
N GLU A 27 -19.02 -14.89 8.49
CA GLU A 27 -19.05 -15.55 9.81
C GLU A 27 -19.79 -14.70 10.85
N VAL A 28 -19.49 -13.40 10.94
CA VAL A 28 -20.17 -12.47 11.86
C VAL A 28 -21.66 -12.33 11.51
N SER A 29 -21.99 -12.28 10.21
CA SER A 29 -23.38 -12.20 9.77
C SER A 29 -24.17 -13.45 10.13
N ASP A 30 -23.57 -14.63 9.96
CA ASP A 30 -24.16 -15.92 10.36
C ASP A 30 -24.34 -16.01 11.89
N GLU A 31 -23.43 -15.43 12.67
CA GLU A 31 -23.52 -15.35 14.13
C GLU A 31 -24.70 -14.46 14.58
N LEU A 32 -24.89 -13.31 13.93
CA LEU A 32 -26.02 -12.42 14.20
C LEU A 32 -27.38 -13.04 13.83
N VAL A 33 -27.42 -13.90 12.80
CA VAL A 33 -28.62 -14.70 12.45
C VAL A 33 -28.89 -15.76 13.52
N LYS A 34 -27.85 -16.46 13.98
CA LYS A 34 -27.97 -17.46 15.06
C LYS A 34 -28.44 -16.83 16.38
N ASP A 35 -27.96 -15.64 16.69
CA ASP A 35 -28.38 -14.86 17.85
C ASP A 35 -29.80 -14.25 17.70
N GLY A 36 -30.44 -14.42 16.55
CA GLY A 36 -31.76 -13.89 16.26
C GLY A 36 -31.83 -12.36 16.15
N LYS A 37 -30.67 -11.69 16.06
CA LYS A 37 -30.59 -10.22 15.96
C LYS A 37 -30.96 -9.71 14.57
N ILE A 38 -30.72 -10.52 13.55
CA ILE A 38 -31.10 -10.26 12.16
C ILE A 38 -31.66 -11.54 11.54
N ASN A 39 -32.49 -11.40 10.51
CA ASN A 39 -32.93 -12.56 9.73
C ASN A 39 -31.94 -12.90 8.59
N SER A 40 -32.09 -14.09 8.02
CA SER A 40 -31.19 -14.60 6.96
C SER A 40 -31.15 -13.69 5.72
N ASP A 41 -32.28 -13.10 5.35
CA ASP A 41 -32.38 -12.21 4.18
C ASP A 41 -31.66 -10.87 4.44
N GLN A 42 -31.79 -10.32 5.65
CA GLN A 42 -31.09 -9.12 6.09
C GLN A 42 -29.57 -9.34 6.16
N ALA A 43 -29.13 -10.50 6.66
CA ALA A 43 -27.72 -10.87 6.69
C ALA A 43 -27.13 -10.97 5.27
N LYS A 44 -27.85 -11.62 4.36
CA LYS A 44 -27.41 -11.77 2.97
C LYS A 44 -27.30 -10.42 2.26
N ASN A 45 -28.30 -9.55 2.42
CA ASN A 45 -28.27 -8.21 1.83
C ASN A 45 -27.14 -7.36 2.42
N PHE A 46 -26.91 -7.43 3.74
CA PHE A 46 -25.83 -6.71 4.40
C PHE A 46 -24.44 -7.11 3.89
N VAL A 47 -24.21 -8.41 3.72
CA VAL A 47 -22.96 -8.93 3.15
C VAL A 47 -22.79 -8.45 1.70
N ASP A 48 -23.84 -8.49 0.90
CA ASP A 48 -23.79 -8.12 -0.52
C ASP A 48 -23.55 -6.62 -0.73
N ASP A 49 -24.18 -5.78 0.11
CA ASP A 49 -24.00 -4.32 0.12
C ASP A 49 -22.57 -3.95 0.51
N LEU A 50 -22.03 -4.57 1.57
CA LEU A 50 -20.64 -4.35 2.00
C LEU A 50 -19.64 -4.76 0.93
N MET A 51 -19.85 -5.92 0.30
CA MET A 51 -18.97 -6.40 -0.77
C MET A 51 -19.02 -5.49 -2.00
N THR A 52 -20.21 -4.96 -2.31
CA THR A 52 -20.40 -4.01 -3.43
C THR A 52 -19.72 -2.69 -3.14
N GLN A 53 -19.86 -2.17 -1.92
CA GLN A 53 -19.24 -0.92 -1.52
C GLN A 53 -17.71 -1.05 -1.46
N MET A 54 -17.16 -2.15 -0.93
CA MET A 54 -15.73 -2.43 -0.99
C MET A 54 -15.21 -2.46 -2.43
N LYS A 55 -15.91 -3.13 -3.35
CA LYS A 55 -15.53 -3.13 -4.77
C LYS A 55 -15.56 -1.74 -5.38
N SER A 56 -16.52 -0.90 -5.00
CA SER A 56 -16.64 0.48 -5.51
C SER A 56 -15.58 1.42 -4.95
N GLU A 57 -15.14 1.19 -3.70
CA GLU A 57 -14.17 2.05 -3.02
C GLU A 57 -12.72 1.54 -3.12
N GLN A 58 -12.51 0.32 -3.63
CA GLN A 58 -11.20 -0.32 -3.75
C GLN A 58 -10.18 0.58 -4.46
N GLY A 59 -10.56 1.19 -5.59
CA GLY A 59 -9.68 2.06 -6.36
C GLY A 59 -9.31 3.37 -5.64
N ASN A 60 -10.19 3.91 -4.80
CA ASN A 60 -9.90 5.11 -4.01
C ASN A 60 -9.09 4.76 -2.75
N PHE A 61 -9.36 3.62 -2.15
CA PHE A 61 -8.67 3.12 -0.97
C PHE A 61 -7.21 2.81 -1.24
N GLU A 62 -6.90 2.07 -2.31
CA GLU A 62 -5.52 1.74 -2.70
C GLU A 62 -4.69 3.01 -2.95
N ASN A 63 -5.22 3.97 -3.70
CA ASN A 63 -4.54 5.24 -3.99
C ASN A 63 -4.31 6.09 -2.73
N ASN A 64 -5.27 6.12 -1.81
CA ASN A 64 -5.14 6.84 -0.54
C ASN A 64 -4.10 6.19 0.36
N LEU A 65 -4.11 4.86 0.44
CA LEU A 65 -3.15 4.10 1.23
C LEU A 65 -1.73 4.23 0.67
N GLU A 66 -1.56 4.14 -0.64
CA GLU A 66 -0.27 4.29 -1.30
C GLU A 66 0.29 5.71 -1.08
N ARG A 67 -0.56 6.75 -1.09
CA ARG A 67 -0.17 8.12 -0.70
C ARG A 67 0.27 8.21 0.75
N TYR A 68 -0.45 7.57 1.66
CA TYR A 68 -0.15 7.59 3.09
C TYR A 68 1.18 6.88 3.40
N ILE A 69 1.40 5.70 2.83
CA ILE A 69 2.67 4.96 2.96
C ILE A 69 3.82 5.79 2.40
N ARG A 70 3.64 6.42 1.23
CA ARG A 70 4.67 7.32 0.66
C ARG A 70 5.02 8.46 1.60
N HIS A 71 4.05 9.07 2.26
CA HIS A 71 4.29 10.13 3.24
C HIS A 71 5.14 9.64 4.41
N ILE A 72 4.77 8.50 5.01
CA ILE A 72 5.53 7.91 6.11
C ILE A 72 6.97 7.61 5.71
N LEU A 73 7.18 7.03 4.52
CA LEU A 73 8.53 6.73 4.04
C LEU A 73 9.37 8.00 3.86
N GLN A 74 8.77 9.09 3.41
CA GLN A 74 9.45 10.38 3.32
C GLN A 74 9.78 10.97 4.70
N ASP A 75 8.86 10.89 5.66
CA ASP A 75 9.08 11.36 7.03
C ASP A 75 10.21 10.57 7.73
N LEU A 76 10.35 9.29 7.41
CA LEU A 76 11.45 8.44 7.85
C LEU A 76 12.77 8.69 7.10
N GLY A 77 12.77 9.61 6.14
CA GLY A 77 13.96 9.98 5.35
C GLY A 77 14.33 8.96 4.28
N VAL A 78 13.41 8.09 3.86
CA VAL A 78 13.65 7.14 2.76
C VAL A 78 13.50 7.90 1.43
N PRO A 79 14.60 8.09 0.66
CA PRO A 79 14.55 8.80 -0.61
C PRO A 79 13.82 7.96 -1.67
N ARG A 80 13.12 8.63 -2.59
CA ARG A 80 12.45 7.97 -3.71
C ARG A 80 13.48 7.52 -4.74
N GLN A 81 13.17 6.42 -5.44
CA GLN A 81 14.03 5.92 -6.52
C GLN A 81 14.27 6.99 -7.61
N SER A 82 13.23 7.75 -7.96
CA SER A 82 13.34 8.86 -8.93
C SER A 82 14.32 9.95 -8.49
N GLU A 83 14.35 10.27 -7.19
CA GLU A 83 15.27 11.27 -6.63
C GLU A 83 16.71 10.74 -6.67
N MET A 84 16.91 9.45 -6.37
CA MET A 84 18.20 8.78 -6.50
C MET A 84 18.69 8.72 -7.94
N ASP A 85 17.80 8.45 -8.89
CA ASP A 85 18.14 8.38 -10.31
C ASP A 85 18.51 9.77 -10.86
N GLU A 86 17.81 10.82 -10.42
CA GLU A 86 18.16 12.20 -10.77
C GLU A 86 19.56 12.58 -10.24
N LEU A 87 19.84 12.24 -8.98
CA LEU A 87 21.15 12.47 -8.37
C LEU A 87 22.25 11.71 -9.10
N ARG A 88 22.03 10.44 -9.46
CA ARG A 88 22.96 9.66 -10.26
C ARG A 88 23.24 10.32 -11.60
N GLY A 89 22.20 10.77 -12.31
CA GLY A 89 22.36 11.49 -13.58
C GLY A 89 23.13 12.81 -13.45
N ARG A 90 22.97 13.52 -12.32
CA ARG A 90 23.76 14.73 -12.02
C ARG A 90 25.23 14.40 -11.78
N ILE A 91 25.51 13.32 -11.05
CA ILE A 91 26.88 12.85 -10.81
C ILE A 91 27.55 12.49 -12.15
N ASP A 92 26.91 11.70 -12.99
CA ASP A 92 27.47 11.30 -14.29
C ASP A 92 27.85 12.51 -15.17
N ARG A 93 27.02 13.58 -15.15
CA ARG A 93 27.30 14.81 -15.88
C ARG A 93 28.51 15.55 -15.29
N LEU A 94 28.59 15.66 -13.97
CA LEU A 94 29.72 16.29 -13.30
C LEU A 94 31.02 15.53 -13.58
N GLU A 95 31.00 14.20 -13.53
CA GLU A 95 32.19 13.40 -13.85
C GLU A 95 32.67 13.60 -15.29
N ARG A 96 31.74 13.73 -16.26
CA ARG A 96 32.11 14.05 -17.65
C ARG A 96 32.73 15.43 -17.75
N GLN A 97 32.16 16.43 -17.08
CA GLN A 97 32.70 17.79 -17.08
C GLN A 97 34.11 17.84 -16.46
N VAL A 98 34.33 17.13 -15.36
CA VAL A 98 35.66 17.02 -14.73
C VAL A 98 36.66 16.39 -15.70
N ARG A 99 36.31 15.25 -16.33
CA ARG A 99 37.16 14.60 -17.33
C ARG A 99 37.50 15.52 -18.51
N ASP A 100 36.53 16.27 -19.02
CA ASP A 100 36.75 17.22 -20.11
C ASP A 100 37.66 18.39 -19.71
N LEU A 101 37.56 18.87 -18.46
CA LEU A 101 38.44 19.89 -17.92
C LEU A 101 39.87 19.37 -17.74
N GLU A 102 40.02 18.17 -17.19
CA GLU A 102 41.32 17.50 -17.09
C GLU A 102 41.95 17.36 -18.48
N ASN A 103 41.23 16.82 -19.46
CA ASN A 103 41.74 16.68 -20.83
C ASN A 103 42.16 18.01 -21.49
N LYS A 104 41.56 19.14 -21.08
CA LYS A 104 41.94 20.48 -21.54
C LYS A 104 43.17 21.04 -20.83
N LEU A 105 43.38 20.69 -19.56
CA LEU A 105 44.53 21.11 -18.74
C LEU A 105 45.83 20.37 -19.10
N TRP A 106 45.71 19.17 -19.67
CA TRP A 106 46.85 18.35 -20.10
C TRP A 106 47.23 18.54 -21.59
N ARG A 107 46.62 19.50 -22.29
CA ARG A 107 47.02 19.97 -23.62
C ARG A 107 47.69 21.33 -23.50
#